data_AF-A0A9P7J3W0-F1
#
_entry.id   AF-A0A9P7J3W0-F1
#
_cell.length_a   1.000
_cell.length_b   1.000
_cell.length_c   1.000
_cell.angle_alpha   90.00
_cell.angle_beta   90.00
_cell.angle_gamma   90.00
#
_symmetry.space_group_name_H-M   'P 1'
#
loop_
_entity.id
_entity.type
_entity.pdbx_description
1 polymer ?
#
loop_
_entity_poly.entity_id
_entity_poly.type
_entity_poly.pdbx_seq_one_letter_code
_entity_poly.pdbx_strand_id
1 'polypeptide(L)'
;THAHQELMGNKVFLNVVYVQAALDHHHQIVAAEEPRILMHSNDCGDPAGCSEDWHATWWNSIGHFLLNGRNPQPYGDAIKCFKDMLFGHVSEGCKDLMFKILNEGVAFHHAEHFITKACQFLLEKLVYKP
;
A
#
# COMPACT_ATOMS: atom_id res chain seq x y z
N THR A 1 18.54 14.70 2.63
CA THR A 1 19.72 15.23 3.34
C THR A 1 20.54 16.07 2.38
N HIS A 2 21.24 17.10 2.87
CA HIS A 2 22.03 18.05 2.05
C HIS A 2 23.05 17.32 1.13
N ALA A 3 23.63 16.23 1.61
CA ALA A 3 24.55 15.38 0.84
C ALA A 3 23.91 14.74 -0.42
N HIS A 4 22.64 14.33 -0.37
CA HIS A 4 21.94 13.78 -1.54
C HIS A 4 21.63 14.87 -2.58
N GLN A 5 21.40 16.10 -2.13
CA GLN A 5 21.12 17.24 -3.00
C GLN A 5 22.37 17.66 -3.80
N GLU A 6 23.55 17.63 -3.18
CA GLU A 6 24.84 17.92 -3.84
C GLU A 6 25.23 16.87 -4.89
N LEU A 7 24.95 15.58 -4.64
CA LEU A 7 25.26 14.48 -5.54
C LEU A 7 24.37 14.41 -6.79
N MET A 8 23.08 14.75 -6.67
CA MET A 8 22.10 14.59 -7.75
C MET A 8 21.83 15.89 -8.52
N GLY A 9 22.17 17.04 -7.94
CA GLY A 9 21.77 18.36 -8.42
C GLY A 9 20.33 18.72 -8.05
N ASN A 10 20.07 20.02 -7.83
CA ASN A 10 18.81 20.54 -7.31
C ASN A 10 17.56 20.04 -8.05
N LYS A 11 17.62 19.97 -9.39
CA LYS A 11 16.45 19.60 -10.21
C LYS A 11 16.04 18.13 -10.03
N VAL A 12 17.01 17.23 -9.95
CA VAL A 12 16.77 15.79 -9.75
C VAL A 12 16.33 15.56 -8.32
N PHE A 13 16.99 16.19 -7.35
CA PHE A 13 16.61 16.12 -5.95
C PHE A 13 15.17 16.57 -5.71
N LEU A 14 14.76 17.72 -6.26
CA LEU A 14 13.38 18.21 -6.15
C LEU A 14 12.38 17.21 -6.73
N ASN A 15 12.64 16.67 -7.93
CA ASN A 15 11.74 15.69 -8.54
C ASN A 15 11.62 14.41 -7.70
N VAL A 16 12.71 13.91 -7.13
CA VAL A 16 12.68 12.74 -6.23
C VAL A 16 11.82 13.02 -5.00
N VAL A 17 11.97 14.20 -4.38
CA VAL A 17 11.15 14.61 -3.23
C VAL A 17 9.66 14.70 -3.60
N TYR A 18 9.32 15.27 -4.76
CA TYR A 18 7.93 15.33 -5.22
C TYR A 18 7.34 13.96 -5.51
N VAL A 19 8.10 13.06 -6.15
CA VAL A 19 7.67 11.68 -6.41
C VAL A 19 7.44 10.93 -5.11
N GLN A 20 8.32 11.08 -4.12
CA GLN A 20 8.15 10.49 -2.80
C GLN A 20 6.88 11.01 -2.12
N ALA A 21 6.66 12.33 -2.10
CA ALA A 21 5.47 12.92 -1.49
C ALA A 21 4.17 12.46 -2.17
N ALA A 22 4.18 12.31 -3.50
CA ALA A 22 3.04 11.78 -4.24
C ALA A 22 2.76 10.31 -3.91
N LEU A 23 3.80 9.49 -3.76
CA LEU A 23 3.68 8.10 -3.33
C LEU A 23 3.16 7.97 -1.91
N ASP A 24 3.68 8.77 -0.99
CA ASP A 24 3.23 8.79 0.40
C ASP A 24 1.74 9.17 0.47
N HIS A 25 1.32 10.17 -0.30
CA HIS A 25 -0.08 10.57 -0.38
C HIS A 25 -0.98 9.48 -0.99
N HIS A 26 -0.51 8.82 -2.05
CA HIS A 26 -1.23 7.70 -2.65
C HIS A 26 -1.39 6.53 -1.67
N HIS A 27 -0.33 6.15 -0.97
CA HIS A 27 -0.41 5.12 0.08
C HIS A 27 -1.39 5.50 1.19
N GLN A 28 -1.45 6.78 1.57
CA GLN A 28 -2.43 7.25 2.56
C GLN A 28 -3.87 7.07 2.09
N ILE A 29 -4.16 7.39 0.83
CA ILE A 29 -5.50 7.19 0.25
C ILE A 29 -5.85 5.71 0.25
N VAL A 30 -4.96 4.85 -0.24
CA VAL A 30 -5.26 3.42 -0.36
C VAL A 30 -5.41 2.76 1.01
N ALA A 31 -4.58 3.10 1.99
CA ALA A 31 -4.72 2.58 3.34
C ALA A 31 -5.96 3.13 4.08
N ALA A 32 -6.50 4.27 3.64
CA ALA A 32 -7.76 4.82 4.11
C ALA A 32 -9.00 4.27 3.38
N GLU A 33 -8.81 3.37 2.42
CA GLU A 33 -9.91 2.69 1.72
C GLU A 33 -9.91 1.20 2.06
N GLU A 34 -10.74 0.83 3.03
CA GLU A 34 -10.99 -0.57 3.37
C GLU A 34 -11.52 -1.33 2.14
N PRO A 35 -10.90 -2.47 1.77
CA PRO A 35 -11.44 -3.33 0.72
C PRO A 35 -12.80 -3.87 1.11
N ARG A 36 -13.80 -3.65 0.25
CA ARG A 36 -15.14 -4.20 0.46
C ARG A 36 -15.24 -5.62 -0.06
N ILE A 37 -15.72 -6.52 0.79
CA ILE A 37 -16.06 -7.87 0.38
C ILE A 37 -17.48 -7.85 -0.14
N LEU A 38 -17.65 -8.15 -1.43
CA LEU A 38 -18.97 -8.17 -2.06
C LEU A 38 -19.68 -9.51 -1.86
N MET A 39 -18.93 -10.58 -1.56
CA MET A 39 -19.47 -11.93 -1.34
C MET A 39 -18.69 -12.63 -0.22
N HIS A 40 -19.41 -13.15 0.76
CA HIS A 40 -18.81 -14.00 1.79
C HIS A 40 -18.54 -15.40 1.27
N SER A 41 -17.57 -16.08 1.87
CA SER A 41 -17.30 -17.48 1.61
C SER A 41 -18.43 -18.38 2.16
N ASN A 42 -18.57 -19.57 1.60
CA ASN A 42 -19.58 -20.55 2.00
C ASN A 42 -19.45 -21.03 3.45
N ASP A 43 -18.26 -20.86 4.05
CA ASP A 43 -17.96 -21.21 5.44
C ASP A 43 -18.27 -20.07 6.43
N CYS A 44 -18.75 -18.92 5.95
CA CYS A 44 -19.09 -17.76 6.78
C CYS A 44 -20.44 -17.97 7.48
N GLY A 45 -20.39 -18.34 8.78
CA GLY A 45 -21.58 -18.54 9.60
C GLY A 45 -22.29 -17.26 10.04
N ASP A 46 -21.59 -16.11 10.03
CA ASP A 46 -22.12 -14.80 10.39
C ASP A 46 -21.57 -13.70 9.46
N PRO A 47 -22.24 -13.42 8.33
CA PRO A 47 -21.82 -12.38 7.39
C PRO A 47 -21.75 -10.97 7.99
N ALA A 48 -22.64 -10.65 8.94
CA ALA A 48 -22.69 -9.34 9.56
C ALA A 48 -21.49 -9.15 10.49
N GLY A 49 -21.27 -10.09 11.42
CA GLY A 49 -20.11 -10.08 12.31
C GLY A 49 -18.78 -10.15 11.57
N CYS A 50 -18.69 -10.95 10.49
CA CYS A 50 -17.52 -11.01 9.63
C CYS A 50 -17.20 -9.64 8.99
N SER A 51 -18.21 -8.89 8.55
CA SER A 51 -17.99 -7.56 7.95
C SER A 51 -17.57 -6.54 8.99
N GLU A 52 -18.18 -6.57 10.18
CA GLU A 52 -17.82 -5.68 11.28
C GLU A 52 -16.39 -5.93 11.80
N ASP A 53 -16.01 -7.19 11.99
CA ASP A 53 -14.67 -7.54 12.45
C ASP A 53 -13.60 -7.27 11.40
N TRP A 54 -13.92 -7.40 10.11
CA TRP A 54 -13.06 -6.96 9.04
C TRP A 54 -12.84 -5.46 9.05
N HIS A 55 -13.93 -4.68 9.15
CA HIS A 55 -13.87 -3.23 9.26
C HIS A 55 -13.00 -2.81 10.46
N ALA A 56 -13.24 -3.41 11.62
CA ALA A 56 -12.45 -3.15 12.82
C ALA A 56 -10.98 -3.55 12.64
N THR A 57 -10.69 -4.71 12.04
CA THR A 57 -9.32 -5.19 11.81
C THR A 57 -8.57 -4.28 10.85
N TRP A 58 -9.22 -3.83 9.78
CA TRP A 58 -8.64 -2.91 8.82
C TRP A 58 -8.23 -1.63 9.51
N TRP A 59 -9.17 -0.95 10.17
CA TRP A 59 -8.91 0.36 10.73
C TRP A 59 -8.02 0.32 11.96
N ASN A 60 -8.16 -0.68 12.84
CA ASN A 60 -7.37 -0.74 14.08
C ASN A 60 -6.00 -1.37 13.91
N SER A 61 -5.77 -2.14 12.84
CA SER A 61 -4.52 -2.91 12.66
C SER A 61 -3.89 -2.66 11.29
N ILE A 62 -4.50 -3.13 10.21
CA ILE A 62 -3.86 -3.21 8.90
C ILE A 62 -3.61 -1.81 8.32
N GLY A 63 -4.66 -0.98 8.24
CA GLY A 63 -4.59 0.39 7.76
C GLY A 63 -3.61 1.24 8.57
N HIS A 64 -3.64 1.13 9.91
CA HIS A 64 -2.67 1.81 10.78
C HIS A 64 -1.23 1.38 10.52
N PHE A 65 -1.01 0.08 10.29
CA PHE A 65 0.32 -0.44 9.98
C PHE A 65 0.82 0.04 8.62
N LEU A 66 -0.06 0.06 7.61
CA LEU A 66 0.24 0.59 6.28
C LEU A 66 0.50 2.11 6.29
N LEU A 67 -0.19 2.86 7.15
CA LEU A 67 -0.02 4.30 7.33
C LEU A 67 1.19 4.68 8.21
N ASN A 68 1.92 3.71 8.75
CA ASN A 68 3.01 3.99 9.67
C ASN A 68 4.24 4.55 8.96
N GLY A 69 4.28 5.88 8.80
CA GLY A 69 5.41 6.59 8.19
C GLY A 69 6.74 6.50 8.95
N ARG A 70 6.75 5.95 10.19
CA ARG A 70 8.00 5.67 10.92
C ARG A 70 8.66 4.36 10.51
N ASN A 71 7.91 3.45 9.91
CA ASN A 71 8.41 2.18 9.38
C ASN A 71 7.72 1.89 8.03
N PRO A 72 8.06 2.64 6.96
CA PRO A 72 7.49 2.41 5.65
C PRO A 72 7.96 1.05 5.14
N GLN A 73 7.07 0.06 5.23
CA GLN A 73 7.28 -1.26 4.67
C GLN A 73 6.65 -1.31 3.27
N PRO A 74 7.26 -2.05 2.32
CA PRO A 74 6.57 -2.39 1.08
C PRO A 74 5.22 -3.03 1.41
N TYR A 75 4.16 -2.63 0.71
CA TYR A 75 2.80 -3.12 0.97
C TYR A 75 2.72 -4.65 1.03
N GLY A 76 3.35 -5.33 0.08
CA GLY A 76 3.36 -6.80 0.03
C GLY A 76 4.02 -7.44 1.25
N ASP A 77 4.98 -6.77 1.90
CA ASP A 77 5.61 -7.26 3.12
C ASP A 77 4.79 -6.89 4.37
N ALA A 78 4.18 -5.70 4.38
CA ALA A 78 3.31 -5.25 5.46
C ALA A 78 2.08 -6.15 5.65
N ILE A 79 1.46 -6.58 4.54
CA ILE A 79 0.27 -7.45 4.55
C ILE A 79 0.59 -8.87 5.02
N LYS A 80 1.82 -9.38 4.81
CA LYS A 80 2.21 -10.73 5.25
C LYS A 80 2.10 -10.92 6.76
N CYS A 81 2.35 -9.87 7.55
CA CYS A 81 2.25 -9.90 9.01
C CYS A 81 0.85 -10.27 9.52
N PHE A 82 -0.19 -10.07 8.70
CA PHE A 82 -1.58 -10.25 9.08
C PHE A 82 -2.18 -11.55 8.54
N LYS A 83 -1.49 -12.27 7.64
CA LYS A 83 -2.02 -13.50 7.01
C LYS A 83 -2.32 -14.59 8.03
N ASP A 84 -1.49 -14.72 9.07
CA ASP A 84 -1.64 -15.78 10.07
C ASP A 84 -2.45 -15.32 11.30
N MET A 85 -2.94 -14.08 11.33
CA MET A 85 -3.72 -13.55 12.45
C MET A 85 -5.20 -13.93 12.35
N LEU A 86 -5.85 -14.15 13.50
CA LEU A 86 -7.29 -14.41 13.59
C LEU A 86 -8.05 -13.08 13.72
N PHE A 87 -9.15 -12.93 12.96
CA PHE A 87 -9.96 -11.71 12.94
C PHE A 87 -11.39 -11.98 13.43
N GLY A 88 -11.53 -12.35 14.71
CA GLY A 88 -12.84 -12.55 15.32
C GLY A 88 -13.74 -13.56 14.56
N HIS A 89 -14.88 -13.09 14.08
CA HIS A 89 -15.90 -13.83 13.33
C HIS A 89 -15.55 -14.03 11.84
N VAL A 90 -14.45 -13.47 11.36
CA VAL A 90 -14.02 -13.67 9.97
C VAL A 90 -13.60 -15.13 9.77
N SER A 91 -14.32 -15.84 8.90
CA SER A 91 -13.94 -17.19 8.49
C SER A 91 -12.65 -17.18 7.68
N GLU A 92 -11.92 -18.29 7.66
CA GLU A 92 -10.71 -18.41 6.83
C GLU A 92 -11.03 -18.19 5.34
N GLY A 93 -12.17 -18.68 4.84
CA GLY A 93 -12.57 -18.40 3.45
C GLY A 93 -12.84 -16.91 3.18
N CYS A 94 -13.47 -16.19 4.11
CA CYS A 94 -13.66 -14.74 3.99
C CYS A 94 -12.33 -13.98 4.05
N LYS A 95 -11.43 -14.40 4.92
CA LYS A 95 -10.08 -13.86 5.05
C LYS A 95 -9.26 -14.04 3.77
N ASP A 96 -9.32 -15.23 3.16
CA ASP A 96 -8.67 -15.50 1.88
C ASP A 96 -9.19 -14.59 0.76
N LEU A 97 -10.50 -14.35 0.71
CA LEU A 97 -11.10 -13.41 -0.24
C LEU A 97 -10.61 -11.97 -0.01
N MET A 98 -10.53 -11.52 1.24
CA MET A 98 -9.99 -10.20 1.59
C MET A 98 -8.53 -10.06 1.14
N PHE A 99 -7.68 -11.03 1.49
CA PHE A 99 -6.28 -11.02 1.09
C PHE A 99 -6.11 -11.14 -0.41
N LYS A 100 -7.01 -11.83 -1.12
CA LYS A 100 -7.02 -11.84 -2.58
C LYS A 100 -7.26 -10.44 -3.15
N ILE A 101 -8.26 -9.70 -2.67
CA ILE A 101 -8.52 -8.31 -3.09
C ILE A 101 -7.30 -7.43 -2.81
N LEU A 102 -6.71 -7.59 -1.62
CA LEU A 102 -5.49 -6.87 -1.23
C LEU A 102 -4.30 -7.19 -2.15
N ASN A 103 -4.11 -8.46 -2.51
CA ASN A 103 -3.01 -8.91 -3.37
C ASN A 103 -3.21 -8.55 -4.84
N GLU A 104 -4.45 -8.51 -5.33
CA GLU A 104 -4.78 -8.02 -6.68
C GLU A 104 -4.32 -6.58 -6.85
N GLY A 105 -4.23 -5.82 -5.75
CA GLY A 105 -3.27 -4.73 -5.62
C GLY A 105 -3.42 -3.64 -6.67
N VAL A 106 -4.59 -3.49 -7.30
CA VAL A 106 -4.79 -2.59 -8.45
C VAL A 106 -4.33 -1.17 -8.09
N ALA A 107 -4.67 -0.71 -6.88
CA ALA A 107 -4.24 0.58 -6.38
C ALA A 107 -2.71 0.64 -6.14
N PHE A 108 -2.06 -0.44 -5.72
CA PHE A 108 -0.61 -0.50 -5.48
C PHE A 108 0.22 -0.67 -6.76
N HIS A 109 -0.30 -1.37 -7.78
CA HIS A 109 0.34 -1.46 -9.10
C HIS A 109 0.42 -0.09 -9.80
N HIS A 110 -0.52 0.82 -9.51
CA HIS A 110 -0.41 2.20 -9.97
C HIS A 110 0.82 2.92 -9.40
N ALA A 111 1.18 2.65 -8.14
CA ALA A 111 2.38 3.20 -7.52
C ALA A 111 3.67 2.66 -8.17
N GLU A 112 3.74 1.35 -8.43
CA GLU A 112 4.88 0.72 -9.11
C GLU A 112 5.08 1.27 -10.53
N HIS A 113 3.99 1.43 -11.29
CA HIS A 113 4.03 2.04 -12.62
C HIS A 113 4.45 3.51 -12.57
N PHE A 114 3.95 4.26 -11.59
CA PHE A 114 4.34 5.65 -11.36
C PHE A 114 5.83 5.77 -11.02
N ILE A 115 6.34 4.92 -10.12
CA ILE A 115 7.77 4.85 -9.78
C ILE A 115 8.59 4.55 -11.03
N THR A 116 8.20 3.53 -11.81
CA THR A 116 8.91 3.13 -13.02
C THR A 116 9.01 4.27 -14.03
N LYS A 117 7.88 4.97 -14.27
CA LYS A 117 7.85 6.16 -15.13
C LYS A 117 8.68 7.32 -14.59
N ALA A 118 8.61 7.58 -13.28
CA ALA A 118 9.39 8.62 -12.63
C ALA A 118 10.90 8.32 -12.74
N CYS A 119 11.32 7.08 -12.51
CA CYS A 119 12.70 6.64 -12.69
C CYS A 119 13.16 6.80 -14.14
N GLN A 120 12.36 6.40 -15.13
CA GLN A 120 12.67 6.62 -16.55
C GLN A 120 12.82 8.10 -16.89
N PHE A 121 11.89 8.95 -16.45
CA PHE A 121 11.98 10.40 -16.64
C PHE A 121 13.25 10.99 -16.00
N LEU A 122 13.60 10.56 -14.79
CA LEU A 122 14.80 11.01 -14.10
C LEU A 122 16.08 10.54 -14.82
N LEU A 123 16.11 9.30 -15.32
CA LEU A 123 17.21 8.77 -16.11
C LEU A 123 17.42 9.58 -17.39
N GLU A 124 16.37 9.92 -18.13
CA GLU A 124 16.46 10.78 -19.33
C GLU A 124 17.03 12.17 -19.00
N LYS A 125 16.70 12.73 -17.83
CA LYS A 125 17.23 14.02 -17.38
C LYS A 125 18.67 13.95 -16.86
N LEU A 126 19.12 12.78 -16.40
CA LEU A 126 20.48 12.53 -15.92
C LEU A 126 21.44 12.14 -17.04
N VAL A 127 20.96 11.44 -18.08
CA VAL A 127 21.77 10.90 -19.20
C VAL A 127 22.07 11.96 -20.27
N TYR A 128 21.41 13.13 -20.26
CA TYR A 128 21.72 14.19 -21.22
C TYR A 128 22.86 15.12 -20.75
N LYS A 129 24.09 14.75 -21.14
CA LYS A 129 25.21 15.68 -21.39
C LYS A 129 26.01 15.20 -22.61
N PRO A 130 25.89 15.90 -23.74
CA PRO A 130 27.04 16.40 -24.51
C PRO A 130 27.35 17.84 -24.08
#